data_AF-A0A835GG69-F1
#
_entry.id   AF-A0A835GG69-F1
#
_cell.length_a   1.000
_cell.length_b   1.000
_cell.length_c   1.000
_cell.angle_alpha   90.00
_cell.angle_beta   90.00
_cell.angle_gamma   90.00
#
_symmetry.space_group_name_H-M   'P 1'
#
loop_
_entity.id
_entity.type
_entity.pdbx_description
1 polymer ?
#
loop_
_entity_poly.entity_id
_entity_poly.type
_entity_poly.pdbx_seq_one_letter_code
_entity_poly.pdbx_strand_id
1 'polypeptide(L)'
;MNRAVISKEPLQIERVVLSFVQLIPHIDAMIYVDTDTLFLGPVEELWQFFNKFNSSQMSAMALEDDNPNVSWYPRFAKHPFYGKFGLNSGVMLMNLTRMQTFGWVEYVTPIMLKWKLYIPWGDQDIINIIFHYHERAVHVLSCRYNYRSDQCMYGDACADATDRGIFLLHGSRRAFHNNKQPAFQAIYRAIEEYEIGTDPSKYVLTNMDKYFTEAPPSNCGNLKEAFLKVPTKTFSSLYPSPDR
;
A
#
# COMPACT_ATOMS: atom_id res chain seq x y z
N MET A 1 3.06 -16.66 17.89
CA MET A 1 3.15 -15.31 17.30
C MET A 1 1.75 -14.92 16.87
N ASN A 2 1.19 -13.88 17.48
CA ASN A 2 -0.16 -13.39 17.18
C ASN A 2 -0.09 -12.40 15.99
N ARG A 3 -1.00 -12.56 15.02
CA ARG A 3 -0.95 -11.89 13.71
C ARG A 3 -2.30 -11.26 13.36
N ALA A 4 -2.29 -10.11 12.69
CA ALA A 4 -3.50 -9.44 12.20
C ALA A 4 -3.27 -8.68 10.89
N VAL A 5 -4.32 -8.51 10.09
CA VAL A 5 -4.39 -7.55 8.98
C VAL A 5 -5.55 -6.61 9.28
N ILE A 6 -5.32 -5.30 9.27
CA ILE A 6 -6.32 -4.29 9.67
C ILE A 6 -6.43 -3.21 8.58
N SER A 7 -7.64 -2.88 8.18
CA SER A 7 -7.97 -1.79 7.25
C SER A 7 -8.58 -0.59 7.97
N LYS A 8 -8.35 0.65 7.48
CA LYS A 8 -8.63 1.88 8.25
C LYS A 8 -10.07 2.28 8.60
N GLU A 9 -11.17 1.95 7.92
CA GLU A 9 -12.45 2.72 8.01
C GLU A 9 -12.32 4.24 7.68
N PRO A 10 -13.17 4.78 6.77
CA PRO A 10 -13.09 6.19 6.34
C PRO A 10 -13.31 7.25 7.43
N LEU A 11 -13.81 6.85 8.61
CA LEU A 11 -14.18 7.74 9.71
C LEU A 11 -13.22 7.67 10.91
N GLN A 12 -12.18 6.84 10.87
CA GLN A 12 -11.20 6.81 11.95
C GLN A 12 -10.23 8.00 11.84
N ILE A 13 -10.22 8.77 12.93
CA ILE A 13 -9.29 9.87 13.20
C ILE A 13 -7.87 9.38 12.88
N GLU A 14 -7.09 10.21 12.17
CA GLU A 14 -5.67 10.03 11.79
C GLU A 14 -4.73 9.57 12.93
N ARG A 15 -5.20 9.45 14.17
CA ARG A 15 -4.44 9.00 15.34
C ARG A 15 -4.52 7.49 15.62
N VAL A 16 -5.47 6.75 15.04
CA VAL A 16 -5.68 5.34 15.42
C VAL A 16 -4.48 4.47 15.01
N VAL A 17 -3.94 4.67 13.80
CA VAL A 17 -2.80 3.90 13.28
C VAL A 17 -1.58 4.04 14.17
N LEU A 18 -1.30 5.26 14.62
CA LEU A 18 -0.17 5.56 15.51
C LEU A 18 -0.32 4.95 16.91
N SER A 19 -1.54 4.57 17.30
CA SER A 19 -1.89 4.06 18.62
C SER A 19 -2.07 2.54 18.67
N PHE A 20 -1.97 1.81 17.54
CA PHE A 20 -2.15 0.35 17.53
C PHE A 20 -1.22 -0.38 18.50
N VAL A 21 0.00 0.12 18.67
CA VAL A 21 0.99 -0.37 19.64
C VAL A 21 0.42 -0.47 21.06
N GLN A 22 -0.50 0.42 21.43
CA GLN A 22 -1.21 0.45 22.73
C GLN A 22 -2.59 -0.23 22.70
N LEU A 23 -3.31 -0.14 21.58
CA LEU A 23 -4.69 -0.65 21.47
C LEU A 23 -4.75 -2.18 21.41
N ILE A 24 -3.75 -2.81 20.82
CA ILE A 24 -3.69 -4.28 20.63
C ILE A 24 -2.33 -4.84 21.09
N PRO A 25 -1.96 -4.65 22.37
CA PRO A 25 -0.61 -4.93 22.85
C PRO A 25 -0.24 -6.42 22.85
N HIS A 26 -1.22 -7.30 22.67
CA HIS A 26 -1.08 -8.76 22.62
C HIS A 26 -0.80 -9.30 21.21
N ILE A 27 -0.81 -8.45 20.18
CA ILE A 27 -0.47 -8.80 18.80
C ILE A 27 1.02 -8.49 18.58
N ASP A 28 1.77 -9.45 18.03
CA ASP A 28 3.23 -9.30 17.85
C ASP A 28 3.56 -8.53 16.57
N ALA A 29 2.78 -8.76 15.52
CA ALA A 29 2.94 -8.11 14.22
C ALA A 29 1.61 -7.96 13.50
N MET A 30 1.50 -6.94 12.66
CA MET A 30 0.31 -6.70 11.84
C MET A 30 0.65 -6.05 10.51
N ILE A 31 -0.26 -6.19 9.54
CA ILE A 31 -0.26 -5.39 8.31
C ILE A 31 -1.39 -4.39 8.43
N TYR A 32 -1.06 -3.11 8.37
CA TYR A 32 -2.02 -2.03 8.19
C TYR A 32 -2.15 -1.71 6.69
N VAL A 33 -3.38 -1.53 6.23
CA VAL A 33 -3.68 -1.03 4.88
C VAL A 33 -4.78 0.04 4.88
N ASP A 34 -4.71 0.99 3.95
CA ASP A 34 -5.83 1.91 3.70
C ASP A 34 -7.03 1.16 3.12
N THR A 35 -8.24 1.69 3.32
CA THR A 35 -9.49 1.03 2.89
C THR A 35 -9.67 0.97 1.38
N ASP A 36 -9.01 1.85 0.65
CA ASP A 36 -8.97 1.89 -0.81
C ASP A 36 -7.75 1.15 -1.35
N THR A 37 -7.42 0.00 -0.75
CA THR A 37 -6.38 -0.91 -1.26
C THR A 37 -6.97 -2.24 -1.70
N LEU A 38 -6.43 -2.81 -2.77
CA LEU A 38 -6.82 -4.11 -3.30
C LEU A 38 -5.60 -5.02 -3.41
N PHE A 39 -5.66 -6.17 -2.73
CA PHE A 39 -4.69 -7.24 -2.91
C PHE A 39 -5.00 -7.98 -4.20
N LEU A 40 -4.06 -7.95 -5.15
CA LEU A 40 -4.14 -8.66 -6.43
C LEU A 40 -3.54 -10.08 -6.34
N GLY A 41 -2.94 -10.41 -5.20
CA GLY A 41 -2.39 -11.73 -4.87
C GLY A 41 -2.54 -12.07 -3.38
N PRO A 42 -2.08 -13.26 -2.96
CA PRO A 42 -2.27 -13.77 -1.61
C PRO A 42 -1.47 -12.96 -0.58
N VAL A 43 -2.14 -12.44 0.45
CA VAL A 43 -1.56 -11.55 1.49
C VAL A 43 -0.33 -12.15 2.18
N GLU A 44 -0.19 -13.48 2.18
CA GLU A 44 0.96 -14.22 2.68
C GLU A 44 2.27 -13.80 2.01
N GLU A 45 2.27 -13.43 0.72
CA GLU A 45 3.47 -12.92 0.03
C GLU A 45 3.97 -11.62 0.69
N LEU A 46 3.06 -10.73 1.05
CA LEU A 46 3.41 -9.51 1.77
C LEU A 46 3.85 -9.84 3.20
N TRP A 47 3.17 -10.77 3.88
CA TRP A 47 3.53 -11.19 5.24
C TRP A 47 4.97 -11.72 5.36
N GLN A 48 5.47 -12.39 4.32
CA GLN A 48 6.83 -12.94 4.31
C GLN A 48 7.94 -11.88 4.48
N PHE A 49 7.66 -10.59 4.24
CA PHE A 49 8.64 -9.53 4.46
C PHE A 49 9.04 -9.35 5.93
N PHE A 50 8.21 -9.76 6.90
CA PHE A 50 8.64 -9.78 8.31
C PHE A 50 9.87 -10.66 8.54
N ASN A 51 10.03 -11.75 7.78
CA ASN A 51 11.20 -12.62 7.87
C ASN A 51 12.46 -11.99 7.27
N LYS A 52 12.31 -10.92 6.48
CA LYS A 52 13.42 -10.16 5.90
C LYS A 52 13.89 -9.01 6.79
N PHE A 53 13.25 -8.78 7.94
CA PHE A 53 13.63 -7.72 8.85
C PHE A 53 14.97 -8.06 9.52
N ASN A 54 15.94 -7.17 9.39
CA ASN A 54 17.15 -7.23 10.21
C ASN A 54 16.85 -6.84 11.67
N SER A 55 17.86 -6.82 12.54
CA SER A 55 17.67 -6.51 13.96
C SER A 55 17.17 -5.10 14.27
N SER A 56 17.35 -4.13 13.35
CA SER A 56 16.92 -2.75 13.53
C SER A 56 15.51 -2.47 13.00
N GLN A 57 15.03 -3.25 12.03
CA GLN A 57 13.78 -2.96 11.33
C GLN A 57 12.54 -3.32 12.18
N MET A 58 11.62 -2.37 12.33
CA MET A 58 10.34 -2.55 13.00
C MET A 58 9.15 -2.33 12.07
N SER A 59 9.37 -1.75 10.89
CA SER A 59 8.32 -1.50 9.90
C SER A 59 8.76 -1.83 8.47
N ALA A 60 7.81 -2.08 7.57
CA ALA A 60 8.06 -2.04 6.13
C ALA A 60 7.00 -1.21 5.40
N MET A 61 7.44 -0.35 4.48
CA MET A 61 6.60 0.62 3.78
C MET A 61 7.18 0.90 2.39
N ALA A 62 6.34 1.29 1.44
CA ALA A 62 6.82 1.80 0.15
C ALA A 62 7.17 3.30 0.25
N LEU A 63 8.05 3.77 -0.64
CA LEU A 63 8.28 5.20 -0.82
C LEU A 63 7.00 5.88 -1.34
N GLU A 64 6.81 7.15 -1.02
CA GLU A 64 5.72 7.96 -1.57
C GLU A 64 5.84 8.06 -3.10
N ASP A 65 7.06 8.32 -3.57
CA ASP A 65 7.42 8.38 -4.98
C ASP A 65 8.88 7.92 -5.16
N ASP A 66 9.30 7.70 -6.40
CA ASP A 66 10.69 7.42 -6.77
C ASP A 66 11.31 8.51 -7.67
N ASN A 67 10.54 9.54 -8.00
CA ASN A 67 10.93 10.65 -8.85
C ASN A 67 10.89 12.00 -8.09
N PRO A 68 12.03 12.70 -7.93
CA PRO A 68 12.08 13.98 -7.21
C PRO A 68 11.23 15.08 -7.83
N ASN A 69 10.98 15.02 -9.15
CA ASN A 69 10.21 16.05 -9.86
C ASN A 69 8.70 15.92 -9.62
N VAL A 70 8.24 14.73 -9.25
CA VAL A 70 6.82 14.45 -8.95
C VAL A 70 6.59 14.48 -7.44
N SER A 71 7.56 13.98 -6.67
CA SER A 71 7.41 13.76 -5.24
C SER A 71 7.05 15.01 -4.44
N TRP A 72 6.03 14.87 -3.59
CA TRP A 72 5.54 15.97 -2.76
C TRP A 72 6.55 16.38 -1.68
N TYR A 73 7.18 15.40 -1.01
CA TYR A 73 8.06 15.62 0.13
C TYR A 73 9.24 16.58 -0.15
N PRO A 74 10.12 16.31 -1.13
CA PRO A 74 11.25 17.20 -1.40
C PRO A 74 10.85 18.58 -1.92
N ARG A 75 9.63 18.72 -2.45
CA ARG A 75 9.15 19.97 -3.06
C ARG A 75 8.44 20.89 -2.07
N PHE A 76 7.70 20.30 -1.12
CA PHE A 76 6.73 21.05 -0.32
C PHE A 76 6.80 20.79 1.19
N ALA A 77 7.40 19.68 1.63
CA ALA A 77 7.45 19.39 3.05
C ALA A 77 8.31 20.43 3.79
N LYS A 78 7.76 20.94 4.90
CA LYS A 78 8.44 21.89 5.80
C LYS A 78 8.88 21.22 7.10
N HIS A 79 8.88 19.90 7.13
CA HIS A 79 9.28 19.05 8.25
C HIS A 79 10.23 17.96 7.75
N PRO A 80 10.99 17.30 8.64
CA PRO A 80 11.81 16.16 8.26
C PRO A 80 10.96 15.01 7.70
N PHE A 81 11.51 14.29 6.73
CA PHE A 81 10.87 13.11 6.13
C PHE A 81 11.91 12.04 5.81
N TYR A 82 11.45 10.81 5.63
CA TYR A 82 12.34 9.67 5.42
C TYR A 82 13.02 9.74 4.05
N GLY A 83 14.35 9.57 4.05
CA GLY A 83 15.13 9.47 2.82
C GLY A 83 14.95 10.67 1.90
N LYS A 84 14.82 10.41 0.59
CA LYS A 84 14.72 11.46 -0.45
C LYS A 84 13.28 11.81 -0.84
N PHE A 85 12.36 10.87 -0.67
CA PHE A 85 11.02 10.95 -1.25
C PHE A 85 9.91 10.78 -0.21
N GLY A 86 10.24 10.49 1.04
CA GLY A 86 9.27 10.10 2.05
C GLY A 86 8.68 8.70 1.84
N LEU A 87 7.91 8.26 2.83
CA LEU A 87 7.18 6.99 2.84
C LEU A 87 5.69 7.24 2.67
N ASN A 88 5.00 6.32 2.02
CA ASN A 88 3.53 6.30 1.98
C ASN A 88 2.98 5.36 3.06
N SER A 89 2.02 5.84 3.85
CA SER A 89 1.46 5.05 4.96
C SER A 89 0.31 4.13 4.59
N GLY A 90 -0.16 4.11 3.34
CA GLY A 90 -1.31 3.31 2.93
C GLY A 90 -1.08 1.80 2.96
N VAL A 91 0.16 1.35 3.05
CA VAL A 91 0.52 -0.05 3.35
C VAL A 91 1.72 -0.05 4.30
N MET A 92 1.53 -0.61 5.50
CA MET A 92 2.55 -0.64 6.53
C MET A 92 2.58 -1.98 7.24
N LEU A 93 3.70 -2.69 7.14
CA LEU A 93 3.99 -3.83 8.02
C LEU A 93 4.49 -3.28 9.34
N MET A 94 3.93 -3.74 10.45
CA MET A 94 4.25 -3.26 11.79
C MET A 94 4.67 -4.44 12.65
N ASN A 95 5.93 -4.49 13.08
CA ASN A 95 6.37 -5.39 14.14
C ASN A 95 6.08 -4.72 15.48
N LEU A 96 4.90 -4.96 16.02
CA LEU A 96 4.38 -4.28 17.20
C LEU A 96 5.26 -4.53 18.44
N THR A 97 5.81 -5.74 18.60
CA THR A 97 6.75 -6.03 19.68
C THR A 97 7.97 -5.09 19.65
N ARG A 98 8.58 -4.91 18.47
CA ARG A 98 9.72 -3.99 18.31
C ARG A 98 9.31 -2.53 18.45
N MET A 99 8.15 -2.15 17.95
CA MET A 99 7.62 -0.78 18.10
C MET A 99 7.31 -0.43 19.57
N GLN A 100 6.85 -1.41 20.37
CA GLN A 100 6.70 -1.26 21.82
C GLN A 100 8.05 -1.04 22.50
N THR A 101 9.06 -1.89 22.23
CA THR A 101 10.42 -1.73 22.79
C THR A 101 11.07 -0.41 22.37
N PHE A 102 10.79 0.06 21.15
CA PHE A 102 11.27 1.33 20.64
C PHE A 102 10.63 2.55 21.34
N GLY A 103 9.50 2.38 22.04
CA GLY A 103 8.76 3.51 22.61
C GLY A 103 8.00 4.32 21.56
N TRP A 104 7.51 3.68 20.49
CA TRP A 104 6.89 4.34 19.33
C TRP A 104 5.89 5.45 19.71
N VAL A 105 4.99 5.18 20.66
CA VAL A 105 3.93 6.13 21.03
C VAL A 105 4.48 7.39 21.71
N GLU A 106 5.63 7.30 22.36
CA GLU A 106 6.27 8.43 23.04
C GLU A 106 6.74 9.51 22.06
N TYR A 107 7.01 9.14 20.81
CA TYR A 107 7.38 10.06 19.74
C TYR A 107 6.18 10.82 19.15
N VAL A 108 5.00 10.20 19.13
CA VAL A 108 3.83 10.70 18.38
C VAL A 108 3.38 12.07 18.88
N THR A 109 3.13 12.21 20.18
CA THR A 109 2.58 13.45 20.75
C THR A 109 3.54 14.64 20.62
N PRO A 110 4.84 14.53 20.98
CA PRO A 110 5.79 15.62 20.81
C PRO A 110 5.95 16.07 19.35
N ILE A 111 6.02 15.13 18.40
CA ILE A 111 6.13 15.44 16.96
C ILE A 111 4.88 16.18 16.49
N MET A 112 3.70 15.65 16.81
CA MET A 112 2.42 16.27 16.46
C MET A 112 2.35 17.70 17.01
N LEU A 113 2.67 17.92 18.29
CA LEU A 113 2.61 19.26 18.89
C LEU A 113 3.59 20.23 18.26
N LYS A 114 4.82 19.77 17.96
CA LYS A 114 5.86 20.58 17.33
C LYS A 114 5.50 20.97 15.89
N TRP A 115 4.95 20.03 15.13
CA TRP A 115 4.76 20.19 13.68
C TRP A 115 3.30 20.38 13.26
N LYS A 116 2.34 20.56 14.18
CA LYS A 116 0.88 20.62 13.90
C LYS A 116 0.44 21.52 12.74
N LEU A 117 1.20 22.57 12.41
CA LEU A 117 0.90 23.51 11.32
C LEU A 117 1.58 23.14 9.99
N TYR A 118 2.41 22.10 9.99
CA TYR A 118 3.29 21.71 8.90
C TYR A 118 3.15 20.24 8.50
N ILE A 119 2.21 19.49 9.09
CA ILE A 119 1.93 18.08 8.78
C ILE A 119 0.58 17.90 8.05
N PRO A 120 0.45 18.36 6.78
CA PRO A 120 -0.81 18.29 6.06
C PRO A 120 -1.30 16.86 5.77
N TRP A 121 -0.42 15.85 5.86
CA TRP A 121 -0.76 14.43 5.68
C TRP A 121 -0.86 13.67 7.01
N GLY A 122 -1.00 14.37 8.14
CA GLY A 122 -1.39 13.76 9.42
C GLY A 122 -0.45 12.65 9.92
N ASP A 123 -0.96 11.42 10.00
CA ASP A 123 -0.21 10.23 10.42
C ASP A 123 1.01 9.96 9.55
N GLN A 124 0.86 10.06 8.23
CA GLN A 124 1.95 9.82 7.28
C GLN A 124 3.16 10.70 7.56
N ASP A 125 2.94 11.98 7.85
CA ASP A 125 4.01 12.93 8.12
C ASP A 125 4.68 12.66 9.47
N ILE A 126 3.92 12.28 10.50
CA ILE A 126 4.48 11.88 11.80
C ILE A 126 5.38 10.64 11.63
N ILE A 127 4.91 9.62 10.89
CA ILE A 127 5.67 8.41 10.57
C ILE A 127 6.97 8.77 9.83
N ASN A 128 6.88 9.66 8.84
CA ASN A 128 8.03 10.15 8.09
C ASN A 128 9.05 10.87 8.98
N ILE A 129 8.60 11.71 9.92
CA ILE A 129 9.48 12.41 10.87
C ILE A 129 10.18 11.40 11.80
N ILE A 130 9.47 10.38 12.30
CA ILE A 130 10.08 9.32 13.13
C ILE A 130 11.18 8.61 12.32
N PHE A 131 10.86 8.12 11.11
CA PHE A 131 11.83 7.38 10.31
C PHE A 131 12.94 8.25 9.72
N HIS A 132 12.77 9.57 9.59
CA HIS A 132 13.88 10.48 9.28
C HIS A 132 15.01 10.38 10.31
N TYR A 133 14.66 10.30 11.61
CA TYR A 133 15.66 10.18 12.68
C TYR A 133 16.07 8.72 12.96
N HIS A 134 15.35 7.74 12.38
CA HIS A 134 15.54 6.31 12.60
C HIS A 134 15.54 5.53 11.28
N GLU A 135 16.31 5.97 10.30
CA GLU A 135 16.19 5.47 8.91
C GLU A 135 16.41 3.96 8.76
N ARG A 136 17.24 3.36 9.64
CA ARG A 136 17.51 1.91 9.65
C ARG A 136 16.36 1.07 10.21
N ALA A 137 15.33 1.70 10.78
CA ALA A 137 14.23 1.01 11.41
C ALA A 137 13.08 0.64 10.46
N VAL A 138 13.19 1.01 9.18
CA VAL A 138 12.20 0.67 8.15
C VAL A 138 12.84 -0.15 7.02
N HIS A 139 12.11 -1.15 6.56
CA HIS A 139 12.40 -1.90 5.35
C HIS A 139 11.61 -1.28 4.19
N VAL A 140 12.31 -0.74 3.18
CA VAL A 140 11.63 -0.14 2.03
C VAL A 140 11.11 -1.24 1.11
N LEU A 141 9.78 -1.28 0.94
CA LEU A 141 9.11 -2.18 0.00
C LEU A 141 9.24 -1.65 -1.43
N SER A 142 9.23 -2.57 -2.39
CA SER A 142 9.05 -2.20 -3.79
C SER A 142 7.71 -1.49 -4.00
N CYS A 143 7.68 -0.53 -4.93
CA CYS A 143 6.49 0.19 -5.37
C CYS A 143 5.32 -0.73 -5.78
N ARG A 144 5.58 -1.98 -6.20
CA ARG A 144 4.52 -2.95 -6.53
C ARG A 144 3.61 -3.33 -5.35
N TYR A 145 4.07 -3.11 -4.11
CA TYR A 145 3.32 -3.40 -2.87
C TYR A 145 2.52 -2.20 -2.35
N ASN A 146 2.53 -1.07 -3.05
CA ASN A 146 1.70 0.10 -2.77
C ASN A 146 1.53 0.92 -4.06
N TYR A 147 1.00 0.29 -5.11
CA TYR A 147 1.00 0.85 -6.45
C TYR A 147 -0.15 1.85 -6.61
N ARG A 148 0.19 3.13 -6.79
CA ARG A 148 -0.75 4.24 -6.98
C ARG A 148 -0.69 4.73 -8.42
N SER A 149 -1.61 5.63 -8.78
CA SER A 149 -1.60 6.23 -10.11
C SER A 149 -0.30 6.99 -10.43
N ASP A 150 0.40 7.48 -9.41
CA ASP A 150 1.66 8.20 -9.53
C ASP A 150 2.75 7.36 -10.24
N GLN A 151 2.71 6.02 -10.08
CA GLN A 151 3.65 5.08 -10.71
C GLN A 151 3.42 4.84 -12.21
N CYS A 152 2.31 5.35 -12.77
CA CYS A 152 1.97 5.13 -14.18
C CYS A 152 1.43 6.36 -14.92
N MET A 153 1.12 7.45 -14.22
CA MET A 153 0.47 8.62 -14.82
C MET A 153 1.36 9.36 -15.84
N TYR A 154 2.69 9.19 -15.78
CA TYR A 154 3.66 9.78 -16.72
C TYR A 154 4.44 8.72 -17.52
N GLY A 155 3.94 7.49 -17.59
CA GLY A 155 4.68 6.32 -18.09
C GLY A 155 5.09 5.41 -16.94
N ASP A 156 5.84 4.35 -17.26
CA ASP A 156 6.28 3.36 -16.26
C ASP A 156 7.32 3.95 -15.30
N ALA A 157 6.90 4.18 -14.04
CA ALA A 157 7.74 4.58 -12.93
C ALA A 157 7.79 3.48 -11.84
N CYS A 158 7.61 2.22 -12.23
CA CYS A 158 7.80 1.08 -11.32
C CYS A 158 8.14 -0.18 -12.13
N ALA A 159 9.39 -0.25 -12.60
CA ALA A 159 9.89 -1.36 -13.41
C ALA A 159 9.65 -2.73 -12.74
N ASP A 160 9.69 -2.79 -11.41
CA ASP A 160 9.43 -4.01 -10.66
C ASP A 160 7.97 -4.49 -10.75
N ALA A 161 7.00 -3.57 -10.86
CA ALA A 161 5.61 -3.91 -11.14
C ALA A 161 5.42 -4.32 -12.60
N THR A 162 6.14 -3.72 -13.54
CA THR A 162 6.12 -4.17 -14.95
C THR A 162 6.66 -5.58 -15.09
N ASP A 163 7.79 -5.88 -14.46
CA ASP A 163 8.43 -7.19 -14.51
C ASP A 163 7.63 -8.27 -13.76
N ARG A 164 7.25 -8.00 -12.51
CA ARG A 164 6.66 -9.02 -11.60
C ARG A 164 5.16 -8.86 -11.37
N GLY A 165 4.56 -7.82 -11.90
CA GLY A 165 3.13 -7.50 -11.76
C GLY A 165 2.84 -6.66 -10.52
N ILE A 166 1.77 -5.88 -10.57
CA ILE A 166 1.27 -5.10 -9.44
C ILE A 166 0.69 -6.06 -8.40
N PHE A 167 1.17 -5.96 -7.16
CA PHE A 167 0.73 -6.86 -6.08
C PHE A 167 -0.39 -6.26 -5.23
N LEU A 168 -0.24 -4.99 -4.86
CA LEU A 168 -1.26 -4.25 -4.11
C LEU A 168 -1.54 -2.94 -4.83
N LEU A 169 -2.78 -2.79 -5.28
CA LEU A 169 -3.27 -1.63 -6.00
C LEU A 169 -3.92 -0.67 -5.02
N HIS A 170 -3.47 0.58 -4.97
CA HIS A 170 -3.93 1.59 -4.02
C HIS A 170 -4.69 2.70 -4.75
N GLY A 171 -6.00 2.75 -4.50
CA GLY A 171 -7.00 3.68 -5.03
C GLY A 171 -6.91 5.11 -4.51
N SER A 172 -5.73 5.53 -4.07
CA SER A 172 -5.46 6.84 -3.47
C SER A 172 -6.05 7.99 -4.31
N ARG A 173 -6.45 9.07 -3.63
CA ARG A 173 -7.09 10.24 -4.27
C ARG A 173 -8.33 9.87 -5.10
N ARG A 174 -9.07 8.84 -4.64
CA ARG A 174 -10.29 8.30 -5.26
C ARG A 174 -10.05 7.68 -6.64
N ALA A 175 -8.86 7.14 -6.91
CA ALA A 175 -8.52 6.56 -8.22
C ALA A 175 -9.46 5.43 -8.67
N PHE A 176 -10.11 4.73 -7.73
CA PHE A 176 -11.13 3.72 -8.06
C PHE A 176 -12.47 4.29 -8.50
N HIS A 177 -12.78 5.54 -8.12
CA HIS A 177 -14.12 6.13 -8.25
C HIS A 177 -14.15 7.40 -9.10
N ASN A 178 -13.06 7.73 -9.79
CA ASN A 178 -12.99 8.91 -10.64
C ASN A 178 -12.59 8.55 -12.07
N ASN A 179 -12.95 9.42 -13.02
CA ASN A 179 -12.68 9.19 -14.44
C ASN A 179 -11.24 9.54 -14.86
N LYS A 180 -10.36 9.95 -13.91
CA LYS A 180 -8.97 10.29 -14.22
C LYS A 180 -8.06 9.07 -14.28
N GLN A 181 -8.47 7.95 -13.67
CA GLN A 181 -7.69 6.71 -13.64
C GLN A 181 -8.51 5.49 -14.12
N PRO A 182 -8.83 5.41 -15.43
CA PRO A 182 -9.69 4.36 -15.97
C PRO A 182 -9.17 2.93 -15.71
N ALA A 183 -7.85 2.74 -15.75
CA ALA A 183 -7.22 1.45 -15.44
C ALA A 183 -7.49 0.99 -13.99
N PHE A 184 -7.45 1.92 -13.03
CA PHE A 184 -7.73 1.62 -11.63
C PHE A 184 -9.21 1.29 -11.42
N GLN A 185 -10.09 2.07 -12.04
CA GLN A 185 -11.53 1.83 -12.02
C GLN A 185 -11.91 0.47 -12.63
N ALA A 186 -11.28 0.08 -13.75
CA ALA A 186 -11.54 -1.20 -14.40
C ALA A 186 -11.26 -2.39 -13.47
N ILE A 187 -10.11 -2.37 -12.79
CA ILE A 187 -9.74 -3.43 -11.84
C ILE A 187 -10.65 -3.43 -10.61
N TYR A 188 -10.91 -2.25 -10.04
CA TYR A 188 -11.80 -2.13 -8.89
C TYR A 188 -13.20 -2.66 -9.20
N ARG A 189 -13.78 -2.23 -10.33
CA ARG A 189 -15.11 -2.65 -10.78
C ARG A 189 -15.22 -4.17 -10.97
N ALA A 190 -14.20 -4.81 -11.54
CA ALA A 190 -14.19 -6.26 -11.72
C ALA A 190 -14.21 -7.03 -10.39
N ILE A 191 -13.60 -6.48 -9.34
CA ILE A 191 -13.62 -7.06 -7.99
C ILE A 191 -14.91 -6.72 -7.25
N GLU A 192 -15.40 -5.48 -7.37
CA GLU A 192 -16.63 -5.01 -6.72
C GLU A 192 -17.86 -5.79 -7.21
N GLU A 193 -17.94 -6.07 -8.52
CA GLU A 193 -19.04 -6.83 -9.12
C GLU A 193 -18.93 -8.35 -8.93
N TYR A 194 -17.89 -8.85 -8.25
CA TYR A 194 -17.69 -10.29 -8.05
C TYR A 194 -18.59 -10.85 -6.94
N GLU A 195 -19.37 -11.88 -7.30
CA GLU A 195 -20.18 -12.62 -6.35
C GLU A 195 -19.35 -13.71 -5.64
N ILE A 196 -19.19 -13.57 -4.32
CA ILE A 196 -18.49 -14.53 -3.47
C ILE A 196 -19.12 -15.92 -3.60
N GLY A 197 -18.28 -16.93 -3.86
CA GLY A 197 -18.70 -18.32 -4.03
C GLY A 197 -18.83 -18.77 -5.49
N THR A 198 -18.65 -17.84 -6.45
CA THR A 198 -18.52 -18.18 -7.88
C THR A 198 -17.06 -18.44 -8.27
N ASP A 199 -16.78 -18.85 -9.51
CA ASP A 199 -15.40 -19.10 -9.97
C ASP A 199 -14.65 -17.77 -10.24
N PRO A 200 -13.69 -17.37 -9.40
CA PRO A 200 -13.01 -16.09 -9.55
C PRO A 200 -12.19 -16.02 -10.84
N SER A 201 -11.64 -17.13 -11.34
CA SER A 201 -10.88 -17.18 -12.60
C SER A 201 -11.78 -16.82 -13.79
N LYS A 202 -13.02 -17.29 -13.78
CA LYS A 202 -13.98 -17.07 -14.86
C LYS A 202 -14.61 -15.68 -14.82
N TYR A 203 -14.83 -15.11 -13.63
CA TYR A 203 -15.56 -13.86 -13.49
C TYR A 203 -14.63 -12.67 -13.25
N VAL A 204 -13.75 -12.74 -12.25
CA VAL A 204 -12.86 -11.61 -11.89
C VAL A 204 -11.88 -11.33 -13.03
N LEU A 205 -11.12 -12.33 -13.49
CA LEU A 205 -10.10 -12.10 -14.54
C LEU A 205 -10.72 -11.67 -15.86
N THR A 206 -11.81 -12.31 -16.29
CA THR A 206 -12.50 -11.94 -17.52
C THR A 206 -13.06 -10.53 -17.44
N ASN A 207 -13.66 -10.14 -16.32
CA ASN A 207 -14.16 -8.78 -16.12
C ASN A 207 -13.03 -7.76 -16.02
N MET A 208 -11.92 -8.09 -15.37
CA MET A 208 -10.73 -7.24 -15.35
C MET A 208 -10.25 -6.97 -16.78
N ASP A 209 -10.05 -8.02 -17.59
CA ASP A 209 -9.60 -7.88 -18.97
C ASP A 209 -10.60 -7.07 -19.82
N LYS A 210 -11.90 -7.38 -19.72
CA LYS A 210 -12.97 -6.69 -20.42
C LYS A 210 -13.01 -5.20 -20.07
N TYR A 211 -13.15 -4.87 -18.79
CA TYR A 211 -13.27 -3.47 -18.35
C TYR A 211 -12.01 -2.68 -18.62
N PHE A 212 -10.84 -3.30 -18.55
CA PHE A 212 -9.59 -2.64 -18.87
C PHE A 212 -9.47 -2.35 -20.38
N THR A 213 -9.97 -3.26 -21.23
CA THR A 213 -9.97 -3.08 -22.70
C THR A 213 -11.01 -2.05 -23.15
N GLU A 214 -12.16 -1.98 -22.48
CA GLU A 214 -13.21 -1.00 -22.75
C GLU A 214 -12.91 0.39 -22.17
N ALA A 215 -11.96 0.49 -21.24
CA ALA A 215 -11.59 1.74 -20.58
C ALA A 215 -10.98 2.76 -21.56
N PRO A 216 -11.25 4.07 -21.37
CA PRO A 216 -10.58 5.12 -22.13
C PRO A 216 -9.05 5.02 -22.07
N PRO A 217 -8.33 5.31 -23.18
CA PRO A 217 -6.88 5.29 -23.21
C PRO A 217 -6.25 6.18 -22.12
N SER A 218 -5.21 5.66 -21.46
CA SER A 218 -4.44 6.39 -20.44
C SER A 218 -3.04 5.80 -20.33
N ASN A 219 -2.09 6.54 -19.76
CA ASN A 219 -0.72 6.04 -19.55
C ASN A 219 -0.70 4.76 -18.68
N CYS A 220 -1.50 4.73 -17.63
CA CYS A 220 -1.70 3.53 -16.82
C CYS A 220 -2.35 2.39 -17.61
N GLY A 221 -3.27 2.71 -18.54
CA GLY A 221 -3.87 1.74 -19.46
C GLY A 221 -2.87 1.05 -20.39
N ASN A 222 -1.73 1.68 -20.68
CA ASN A 222 -0.68 1.06 -21.49
C ASN A 222 0.07 -0.06 -20.73
N LEU A 223 -0.11 -0.17 -19.41
CA LEU A 223 0.55 -1.16 -18.55
C LEU A 223 -0.36 -2.34 -18.21
N LYS A 224 -1.33 -2.68 -19.07
CA LYS A 224 -2.32 -3.75 -18.86
C LYS A 224 -1.70 -5.05 -18.33
N GLU A 225 -0.58 -5.49 -18.90
CA GLU A 225 0.10 -6.72 -18.47
C GLU A 225 0.52 -6.67 -16.99
N ALA A 226 1.01 -5.53 -16.50
CA ALA A 226 1.42 -5.37 -15.11
C ALA A 226 0.23 -5.51 -14.14
N PHE A 227 -0.94 -4.97 -14.51
CA PHE A 227 -2.17 -5.07 -13.71
C PHE A 227 -2.72 -6.50 -13.65
N LEU A 228 -2.65 -7.25 -14.75
CA LEU A 228 -3.25 -8.58 -14.83
C LEU A 228 -2.29 -9.71 -14.41
N LYS A 229 -0.98 -9.49 -14.41
CA LYS A 229 0.04 -10.53 -14.17
C LYS A 229 -0.11 -11.24 -12.81
N VAL A 230 -0.29 -10.52 -11.71
CA VAL A 230 -0.48 -11.15 -10.38
C VAL A 230 -1.85 -11.82 -10.28
N PRO A 231 -2.98 -11.18 -10.61
CA PRO A 231 -4.28 -11.84 -10.61
C PRO A 231 -4.30 -13.13 -11.44
N THR A 232 -3.77 -13.10 -12.68
CA THR A 232 -3.73 -14.28 -13.55
C THR A 232 -2.95 -15.41 -12.88
N LYS A 233 -1.76 -15.13 -12.35
CA LYS A 233 -0.98 -16.14 -11.63
C LYS A 233 -1.74 -16.68 -10.41
N THR A 234 -2.35 -15.81 -9.60
CA THR A 234 -3.09 -16.17 -8.39
C THR A 234 -4.23 -17.12 -8.71
N PHE A 235 -5.11 -16.75 -9.65
CA PHE A 235 -6.30 -17.54 -9.94
C PHE A 235 -5.99 -18.80 -10.77
N SER A 236 -4.98 -18.78 -11.64
CA SER A 236 -4.56 -19.99 -12.37
C SER A 236 -3.83 -21.02 -11.51
N SER A 237 -3.25 -20.64 -10.37
CA SER A 237 -2.46 -21.55 -9.52
C SER A 237 -3.13 -21.99 -8.22
N LEU A 238 -4.00 -21.15 -7.62
CA LEU A 238 -4.61 -21.43 -6.31
C LEU A 238 -6.04 -21.96 -6.38
N TYR A 239 -6.73 -21.76 -7.51
CA TYR A 239 -8.08 -22.27 -7.74
C TYR A 239 -8.13 -23.10 -9.04
N PRO A 240 -7.46 -24.27 -9.08
CA PRO A 240 -7.65 -25.19 -10.19
C PRO A 240 -9.14 -25.49 -10.34
N SER A 241 -9.62 -25.56 -11.58
CA SER A 241 -11.03 -25.86 -11.85
C SER A 241 -11.45 -27.09 -11.03
N PRO A 242 -12.63 -27.06 -10.38
CA PRO A 242 -13.12 -28.24 -9.69
C PRO A 242 -13.14 -29.40 -10.69
N ASP A 243 -12.64 -30.57 -10.29
CA ASP A 243 -12.76 -31.79 -11.09
C ASP A 243 -14.24 -31.96 -11.46
N ARG A 244 -14.52 -31.94 -12.77
CA ARG A 244 -15.86 -32.14 -13.31
C ARG A 244 -16.27 -33.59 -13.23
#